data_AF-A0AAI8C380-F1
#
_entry.id   AF-A0AAI8C380-F1
#
_cell.length_a   1.000
_cell.length_b   1.000
_cell.length_c   1.000
_cell.angle_alpha   90.00
_cell.angle_beta   90.00
_cell.angle_gamma   90.00
#
_symmetry.space_group_name_H-M   'P 1'
#
loop_
_entity.id
_entity.type
_entity.pdbx_description
1 polymer ?
#
loop_
_entity_poly.entity_id
_entity_poly.type
_entity_poly.pdbx_seq_one_letter_code
_entity_poly.pdbx_strand_id
1 'polypeptide(L)'
;MYDYQEKVKDYLENNFVPGDTHNYNLKVSTQELLSFLFKVFPRDCISDYDLVDTLQYLGYRPFNIMERISKDDKKEVLNVYWLLQGMPSL
;
A
#
# COMPACT_ATOMS: atom_id res chain seq x y z
N MET A 1 -12.47 -9.09 20.82
CA MET A 1 -12.49 -8.70 19.39
C MET A 1 -11.09 -8.91 18.89
N TYR A 2 -10.86 -9.61 17.77
CA TYR A 2 -9.51 -9.83 17.28
C TYR A 2 -8.90 -8.50 16.83
N ASP A 3 -7.74 -8.12 17.37
CA ASP A 3 -7.08 -6.85 17.04
C ASP A 3 -6.33 -6.96 15.70
N TYR A 4 -7.09 -7.08 14.61
CA TYR A 4 -6.52 -7.27 13.28
C TYR A 4 -5.85 -6.01 12.74
N GLN A 5 -6.29 -4.82 13.16
CA GLN A 5 -5.65 -3.56 12.78
C GLN A 5 -4.21 -3.51 13.34
N GLU A 6 -4.03 -3.82 14.62
CA GLU A 6 -2.70 -3.91 15.24
C GLU A 6 -1.84 -4.98 14.55
N LYS A 7 -2.39 -6.17 14.29
CA LYS A 7 -1.65 -7.24 13.59
C LYS A 7 -1.26 -6.90 12.17
N VAL A 8 -2.09 -6.18 11.42
CA VAL A 8 -1.77 -5.71 10.06
C VAL A 8 -0.66 -4.68 10.13
N LYS A 9 -0.74 -3.73 11.08
CA LYS A 9 0.33 -2.76 11.33
C LYS A 9 1.65 -3.45 11.64
N ASP A 10 1.66 -4.38 12.60
CA ASP A 10 2.86 -5.14 12.97
C ASP A 10 3.41 -5.92 11.78
N TYR A 11 2.55 -6.53 10.98
CA TYR A 11 2.98 -7.23 9.78
C TYR A 11 3.62 -6.29 8.76
N LEU A 12 3.02 -5.13 8.51
CA LEU A 12 3.60 -4.15 7.60
C LEU A 12 4.95 -3.63 8.09
N GLU A 13 5.07 -3.32 9.38
CA GLU A 13 6.31 -2.85 10.01
C GLU A 13 7.43 -3.91 10.00
N ASN A 14 7.09 -5.18 10.16
CA ASN A 14 8.06 -6.28 10.19
C ASN A 14 8.48 -6.80 8.81
N ASN A 15 7.74 -6.50 7.74
CA ASN A 15 8.02 -7.03 6.40
C ASN A 15 8.40 -5.95 5.38
N PHE A 16 8.04 -4.69 5.64
CA PHE A 16 8.23 -3.61 4.68
C PHE A 16 8.74 -2.34 5.36
N VAL A 17 9.53 -1.58 4.62
CA VAL A 17 9.89 -0.21 4.96
C VAL A 17 9.37 0.76 3.88
N PRO A 18 9.14 2.04 4.22
CA PRO A 18 8.79 3.05 3.24
C PRO A 18 9.81 3.11 2.10
N GLY A 19 9.32 2.87 0.89
CA GLY A 19 10.10 3.04 -0.33
C GLY A 19 10.00 4.47 -0.87
N ASP A 20 10.97 4.82 -1.70
CA ASP A 20 11.01 6.03 -2.52
C ASP A 20 11.31 5.66 -3.99
N THR A 21 11.43 6.65 -4.87
CA THR A 21 11.65 6.45 -6.31
C THR A 21 12.96 5.75 -6.69
N HIS A 22 13.88 5.57 -5.76
CA HIS A 22 15.21 4.98 -5.98
C HIS A 22 15.34 3.57 -5.38
N ASN A 23 14.55 3.24 -4.36
CA ASN A 23 14.77 2.03 -3.56
C ASN A 23 13.53 1.12 -3.40
N TYR A 24 12.39 1.40 -4.02
CA TYR A 24 11.21 0.55 -3.94
C TYR A 24 11.36 -0.75 -4.75
N ASN A 25 10.81 -1.85 -4.24
CA ASN A 25 10.64 -3.09 -4.99
C ASN A 25 9.16 -3.45 -5.22
N LEU A 26 8.24 -2.74 -4.57
CA LEU A 26 6.80 -2.89 -4.72
C LEU A 26 6.15 -1.51 -4.90
N LYS A 27 5.41 -1.35 -6.00
CA LYS A 27 4.53 -0.21 -6.25
C LYS A 27 3.11 -0.74 -6.34
N VAL A 28 2.27 -0.41 -5.37
CA VAL A 28 0.91 -0.96 -5.26
C VAL A 28 -0.09 0.14 -4.91
N SER A 29 -1.29 0.05 -5.47
CA SER A 29 -2.43 0.85 -5.02
C SER A 29 -2.95 0.34 -3.67
N THR A 30 -3.76 1.13 -2.97
CA THR A 30 -4.42 0.71 -1.73
C THR A 30 -5.20 -0.61 -1.91
N GLN A 31 -5.89 -0.77 -3.05
CA GLN A 31 -6.68 -1.97 -3.31
C GLN A 31 -5.84 -3.22 -3.59
N GLU A 32 -4.71 -3.07 -4.26
CA GLU A 32 -3.76 -4.17 -4.45
C GLU A 32 -3.14 -4.59 -3.12
N LEU A 33 -2.80 -3.63 -2.25
CA LEU A 33 -2.26 -3.93 -0.93
C LEU A 33 -3.29 -4.61 -0.02
N LEU A 34 -4.55 -4.15 -0.01
CA LEU A 34 -5.64 -4.86 0.68
C LEU A 34 -5.80 -6.29 0.17
N SER A 35 -5.80 -6.47 -1.15
CA SER A 35 -5.91 -7.79 -1.77
C SER A 35 -4.74 -8.70 -1.39
N PHE A 36 -3.54 -8.14 -1.18
CA PHE A 36 -2.39 -8.87 -0.68
C PHE A 36 -2.56 -9.24 0.80
N LEU A 37 -2.95 -8.28 1.65
CA LEU A 37 -3.17 -8.51 3.08
C LEU A 37 -4.23 -9.59 3.32
N PHE A 38 -5.31 -9.62 2.54
CA PHE A 38 -6.37 -10.64 2.66
C PHE A 38 -5.97 -12.05 2.19
N LYS A 39 -4.75 -12.24 1.66
CA LYS A 39 -4.18 -13.58 1.48
C LYS A 39 -3.55 -14.14 2.75
N VAL A 40 -3.22 -13.25 3.70
CA VAL A 40 -2.55 -13.58 4.97
C VAL A 40 -3.51 -13.45 6.15
N PHE A 41 -4.39 -12.45 6.11
CA PHE A 41 -5.38 -12.14 7.12
C PHE A 41 -6.79 -12.46 6.62
N PRO A 42 -7.79 -12.60 7.52
CA PRO A 42 -9.18 -12.72 7.11
C PRO A 42 -9.61 -11.56 6.20
N ARG A 43 -10.49 -11.84 5.25
CA ARG A 43 -11.05 -10.82 4.37
C ARG A 43 -11.76 -9.74 5.18
N ASP A 44 -11.65 -8.49 4.72
CA ASP A 44 -12.29 -7.32 5.31
C ASP A 44 -11.91 -7.08 6.79
N CYS A 45 -10.73 -7.56 7.21
CA CYS A 45 -10.22 -7.35 8.58
C CYS A 45 -9.70 -5.92 8.83
N ILE A 46 -9.50 -5.14 7.77
CA ILE A 46 -9.07 -3.75 7.78
C ILE A 46 -9.75 -3.04 6.59
N SER A 47 -10.22 -1.80 6.80
CA SER A 47 -10.77 -0.98 5.72
C SER A 47 -9.66 -0.30 4.90
N ASP A 48 -10.01 0.27 3.75
CA ASP A 48 -9.09 1.10 2.97
C ASP A 48 -8.68 2.37 3.73
N TYR A 49 -9.60 3.02 4.44
CA TYR A 49 -9.31 4.16 5.31
C TYR A 49 -8.31 3.79 6.42
N ASP A 50 -8.57 2.71 7.15
CA ASP A 50 -7.69 2.28 8.24
C ASP A 50 -6.30 1.87 7.72
N LEU A 51 -6.23 1.26 6.54
CA LEU A 51 -4.96 0.92 5.90
C LEU A 51 -4.18 2.19 5.52
N VAL A 52 -4.84 3.21 4.96
CA VAL A 52 -4.20 4.49 4.64
C VAL A 52 -3.66 5.15 5.91
N ASP A 53 -4.44 5.19 6.99
CA ASP A 53 -4.00 5.76 8.26
C ASP A 53 -2.82 4.99 8.85
N THR A 54 -2.85 3.66 8.76
CA THR A 54 -1.74 2.79 9.20
C THR A 54 -0.47 3.06 8.40
N LEU A 55 -0.56 3.19 7.08
CA LEU A 55 0.59 3.49 6.22
C LEU A 55 1.17 4.87 6.52
N GLN A 56 0.33 5.89 6.71
CA GLN A 56 0.79 7.23 7.09
C GLN A 56 1.47 7.22 8.47
N TYR A 57 0.89 6.50 9.43
CA TYR A 57 1.48 6.31 10.75
C TYR A 57 2.87 5.66 10.67
N LEU A 58 3.04 4.67 9.79
CA LEU A 58 4.32 3.98 9.54
C LEU A 58 5.30 4.80 8.66
N GLY A 59 4.95 6.04 8.29
CA GLY A 59 5.82 6.94 7.55
C GLY A 59 5.80 6.79 6.03
N TYR A 60 4.88 5.98 5.49
CA TYR A 60 4.68 5.88 4.04
C TYR A 60 4.03 7.16 3.52
N ARG A 61 4.41 7.54 2.29
CA ARG A 61 3.85 8.70 1.59
C ARG A 61 3.16 8.26 0.31
N PRO A 62 1.98 8.82 -0.01
CA PRO A 62 1.33 8.53 -1.28
C PRO A 62 2.19 9.03 -2.43
N PHE A 63 2.41 8.16 -3.41
CA PHE A 63 3.08 8.47 -4.67
C PHE A 63 2.04 8.66 -5.76
N ASN A 64 1.85 9.92 -6.16
CA ASN A 64 0.85 10.31 -7.13
C ASN A 64 1.44 10.26 -8.54
N ILE A 65 0.80 9.54 -9.45
CA ILE A 65 1.18 9.47 -10.87
C ILE A 65 0.00 9.90 -11.73
N MET A 66 0.25 10.81 -12.66
CA MET A 66 -0.70 11.09 -13.75
C MET A 66 -0.49 10.07 -14.86
N GLU A 67 -1.51 9.25 -15.13
CA GLU A 67 -1.50 8.27 -16.21
C GLU A 67 -2.51 8.65 -17.29
N ARG A 68 -2.11 8.52 -18.56
CA ARG A 68 -2.99 8.74 -19.71
C ARG A 68 -3.72 7.46 -20.04
N ILE A 69 -5.05 7.51 -20.00
CA ILE A 69 -5.89 6.33 -20.25
C ILE A 69 -5.91 5.95 -21.75
N SER A 70 -5.75 6.92 -22.65
CA SER A 70 -5.75 6.70 -24.09
C SER A 70 -4.91 7.75 -24.82
N LYS A 71 -4.39 7.40 -26.00
CA LYS A 71 -3.74 8.37 -26.89
C LYS A 71 -4.75 9.31 -27.56
N ASP A 72 -5.99 8.86 -27.72
CA ASP A 72 -7.05 9.61 -28.41
C ASP A 72 -7.92 10.44 -27.45
N ASP A 73 -8.11 9.98 -26.21
CA ASP A 73 -8.76 10.77 -25.17
C ASP A 73 -7.73 11.48 -24.30
N LYS A 74 -7.74 12.82 -24.29
CA LYS A 74 -6.94 13.68 -23.39
C LYS A 74 -7.36 13.57 -21.92
N LYS A 75 -7.80 12.39 -21.48
CA LYS A 75 -8.19 12.12 -20.09
C LYS A 75 -6.97 11.59 -19.34
N GLU A 76 -6.51 12.40 -18.40
CA GLU A 76 -5.49 12.04 -17.43
C GLU A 76 -6.17 11.63 -16.12
N VAL A 77 -5.76 10.52 -15.53
CA VAL A 77 -6.21 10.08 -14.20
C VAL A 77 -5.05 10.18 -13.24
N LEU A 78 -5.34 10.75 -12.07
CA LEU A 78 -4.42 10.75 -10.95
C LEU A 78 -4.56 9.43 -10.20
N ASN A 79 -3.55 8.58 -10.29
CA ASN A 79 -3.46 7.34 -9.54
C ASN A 79 -2.55 7.53 -8.32
N VAL A 80 -2.95 6.93 -7.20
CA VAL A 80 -2.20 6.95 -5.95
C VAL A 80 -1.62 5.57 -5.69
N TYR A 81 -0.31 5.53 -5.48
CA TYR A 81 0.43 4.32 -5.16
C TYR A 81 1.17 4.46 -3.84
N TRP A 82 1.48 3.31 -3.24
CA TRP A 82 2.37 3.17 -2.11
C TRP A 82 3.63 2.48 -2.60
N LEU A 83 4.77 3.09 -2.29
CA LEU A 83 6.09 2.51 -2.57
C LEU A 83 6.54 1.77 -1.31
N LEU A 84 6.67 0.45 -1.42
CA LEU A 84 7.15 -0.41 -0.35
C LEU A 84 8.49 -1.00 -0.77
N GLN A 85 9.38 -1.13 0.19
CA GLN A 85 10.58 -1.92 0.08
C GLN A 85 10.47 -3.12 1.01
N GLY A 86 10.34 -4.32 0.44
CA GLY A 86 10.38 -5.56 1.20
C GLY A 86 11.71 -5.73 1.92
N MET A 87 11.65 -6.02 3.21
CA MET A 87 12.84 -6.35 3.98
C MET A 87 13.30 -7.77 3.61
N PRO A 88 14.62 -8.00 3.45
CA PRO A 88 15.12 -9.35 3.29
C PRO A 88 14.75 -10.16 4.52
N SER A 89 14.12 -11.32 4.32
CA SER A 89 13.93 -12.32 5.38
C SER A 89 15.30 -12.64 5.96
N LEU A 90 15.44 -12.48 7.29
CA LEU A 90 16.62 -12.93 8.03
C LEU A 90 16.89 -14.42 7.82
#